data_AF-A0A2D7HQG6-F1
#
_entry.id   AF-A0A2D7HQG6-F1
#
_cell.length_a   1.000
_cell.length_b   1.000
_cell.length_c   1.000
_cell.angle_alpha   90.00
_cell.angle_beta   90.00
_cell.angle_gamma   90.00
#
_symmetry.space_group_name_H-M   'P 1'
#
loop_
_entity.id
_entity.type
_entity.pdbx_description
1 polymer ?
#
loop_
_entity_poly.entity_id
_entity_poly.type
_entity_poly.pdbx_seq_one_letter_code
_entity_poly.pdbx_strand_id
1 'polypeptide(L)'
;EEELKKLCDFNVSIEISKKNLPRITNQGEKINIQNLGKSFVSKINQKKGSLIKLKNFQYKYPANGLSYLELSKFENKKLVKDIKLNEFINFTHIKKQSKFNKKMKNFCDLKKISLPIRPYDFLKINNKFNLKHYEFHLGFSDLKLVENFLNNIASVNDFKDKHFSVHLPDYCSEKYILNIFSQNKDIRKKSNKILSQTISFCKNIQKITKKKTILIGSFSSIENIDKILFYKKIKKLISVTKKRHDILISPQWLPPYAWYFGGSIKMYSFCDPEDLDIIKRLKFNICMDISHFILSCNFYNISAIPKLINKYKNMFNHFHISDAKGFDFEGLHLFEGDLKKLGILSKLINNQKIKVLEPWQGHINDYEVFANEIKKLVRL
;
A
#
# COMPACT_ATOMS: atom_id res chain seq x y z
N GLU A 1 -13.34 -24.47 22.90
CA GLU A 1 -12.14 -23.68 23.31
C GLU A 1 -11.56 -22.81 22.20
N GLU A 2 -11.34 -23.31 20.99
CA GLU A 2 -10.67 -22.53 19.92
C GLU A 2 -11.51 -21.35 19.40
N GLU A 3 -12.83 -21.51 19.29
CA GLU A 3 -13.76 -20.39 19.01
C GLU A 3 -13.85 -19.40 20.16
N LEU A 4 -13.84 -19.89 21.41
CA LEU A 4 -13.85 -19.03 22.60
C LEU A 4 -12.56 -18.21 22.69
N LYS A 5 -11.42 -18.80 22.31
CA LYS A 5 -10.13 -18.10 22.21
C LYS A 5 -10.15 -17.04 21.11
N LYS A 6 -10.72 -17.34 19.94
CA LYS A 6 -10.94 -16.35 18.86
C LYS A 6 -11.87 -15.21 19.31
N LEU A 7 -12.91 -15.52 20.08
CA LEU A 7 -13.82 -14.55 20.70
C LEU A 7 -13.12 -13.71 21.78
N CYS A 8 -12.24 -14.32 22.58
CA CYS A 8 -11.41 -13.62 23.57
C CYS A 8 -10.36 -12.71 22.92
N ASP A 9 -9.76 -13.12 21.81
CA ASP A 9 -8.87 -12.26 21.01
C ASP A 9 -9.65 -11.10 20.38
N PHE A 10 -10.91 -11.33 19.99
CA PHE A 10 -11.85 -10.28 19.60
C PHE A 10 -12.18 -9.35 20.79
N ASN A 11 -12.27 -9.86 22.02
CA ASN A 11 -12.46 -9.04 23.23
C ASN A 11 -11.28 -8.14 23.56
N VAL A 12 -10.04 -8.47 23.17
CA VAL A 12 -8.91 -7.52 23.25
C VAL A 12 -9.16 -6.31 22.34
N SER A 13 -9.87 -6.50 21.22
CA SER A 13 -10.37 -5.38 20.40
C SER A 13 -11.54 -4.62 21.03
N ILE A 14 -12.17 -5.12 22.09
CA ILE A 14 -13.22 -4.40 22.85
C ILE A 14 -12.62 -3.38 23.82
N GLU A 15 -11.38 -3.51 24.29
CA GLU A 15 -10.71 -2.38 24.98
C GLU A 15 -10.62 -1.13 24.09
N ILE A 16 -10.62 -1.30 22.76
CA ILE A 16 -10.68 -0.22 21.77
C ILE A 16 -12.04 0.54 21.84
N SER A 17 -13.11 -0.13 22.28
CA SER A 17 -14.45 0.47 22.42
C SER A 17 -14.72 1.16 23.77
N LYS A 18 -13.83 1.05 24.77
CA LYS A 18 -14.04 1.63 26.10
C LYS A 18 -13.76 3.14 26.19
N LYS A 19 -13.37 3.81 25.11
CA LYS A 19 -13.18 5.27 25.08
C LYS A 19 -14.45 5.92 24.54
N ASN A 20 -15.06 6.84 25.32
CA ASN A 20 -16.20 7.71 24.95
C ASN A 20 -15.90 8.72 23.82
N LEU A 21 -15.01 8.37 22.90
CA LEU A 21 -14.67 9.18 21.73
C LEU A 21 -15.40 8.61 20.51
N PRO A 22 -15.80 9.43 19.54
CA PRO A 22 -16.35 8.94 18.29
C PRO A 22 -15.35 7.97 17.64
N ARG A 23 -15.76 6.71 17.53
CA ARG A 23 -14.95 5.65 16.93
C ARG A 23 -14.75 5.95 15.45
N ILE A 24 -13.49 6.09 15.04
CA ILE A 24 -13.10 6.25 13.63
C ILE A 24 -12.90 4.85 13.05
N THR A 25 -13.40 4.60 11.84
CA THR A 25 -13.22 3.29 11.17
C THR A 25 -11.81 3.12 10.64
N ASN A 26 -11.17 1.98 10.94
CA ASN A 26 -9.88 1.62 10.37
C ASN A 26 -10.01 1.20 8.89
N GLN A 27 -8.89 0.97 8.21
CA GLN A 27 -8.91 0.64 6.78
C GLN A 27 -9.67 -0.65 6.47
N GLY A 28 -9.49 -1.68 7.30
CA GLY A 28 -10.15 -2.95 7.16
C GLY A 28 -11.67 -2.86 7.20
N GLU A 29 -12.17 -2.09 8.16
CA GLU A 29 -13.59 -1.79 8.29
C GLU A 29 -14.12 -0.99 7.10
N LYS A 30 -13.34 -0.03 6.59
CA LYS A 30 -13.70 0.70 5.36
C LYS A 30 -13.79 -0.23 4.16
N ILE A 31 -12.89 -1.23 4.04
CA ILE A 31 -12.96 -2.25 2.98
C ILE A 31 -14.22 -3.13 3.15
N ASN A 32 -14.57 -3.51 4.38
CA ASN A 32 -15.80 -4.25 4.64
C ASN A 32 -17.04 -3.43 4.26
N ILE A 33 -17.08 -2.14 4.63
CA ILE A 33 -18.15 -1.22 4.19
C ILE A 33 -18.18 -1.13 2.67
N GLN A 34 -17.03 -1.05 2.00
CA GLN A 34 -16.97 -1.01 0.55
C GLN A 34 -17.55 -2.28 -0.09
N ASN A 35 -17.16 -3.47 0.39
CA ASN A 35 -17.57 -4.75 -0.20
C ASN A 35 -19.00 -5.14 0.13
N LEU A 36 -19.43 -4.92 1.38
CA LEU A 36 -20.73 -5.35 1.92
C LEU A 36 -21.76 -4.23 1.94
N GLY A 37 -21.35 -2.99 1.69
CA GLY A 37 -22.24 -1.85 1.62
C GLY A 37 -22.80 -1.64 0.21
N LYS A 38 -23.78 -0.74 0.13
CA LYS A 38 -24.30 -0.23 -1.14
C LYS A 38 -23.86 1.22 -1.32
N SER A 39 -23.89 1.70 -2.57
CA SER A 39 -23.66 3.11 -2.91
C SER A 39 -24.50 3.50 -4.13
N PHE A 40 -24.52 4.79 -4.46
CA PHE A 40 -25.33 5.27 -5.58
C PHE A 40 -24.72 4.96 -6.95
N VAL A 41 -25.55 4.38 -7.81
CA VAL A 41 -25.33 4.27 -9.26
C VAL A 41 -26.38 5.07 -10.03
N SER A 42 -26.04 5.55 -11.21
CA SER A 42 -27.00 6.29 -12.03
C SER A 42 -28.05 5.39 -12.68
N LYS A 43 -29.31 5.83 -12.68
CA LYS A 43 -30.42 5.16 -13.39
C LYS A 43 -30.56 5.58 -14.85
N ILE A 44 -29.81 6.60 -15.28
CA ILE A 44 -29.87 7.17 -16.63
C ILE A 44 -28.49 7.66 -17.05
N ASN A 45 -28.28 7.91 -18.34
CA ASN A 45 -27.13 8.69 -18.77
C ASN A 45 -27.35 10.16 -18.35
N GLN A 46 -26.36 10.77 -17.72
CA GLN A 46 -26.38 12.18 -17.30
C GLN A 46 -25.20 12.92 -17.93
N LYS A 47 -25.44 14.11 -18.46
CA LYS A 47 -24.40 14.92 -19.09
C LYS A 47 -23.72 15.85 -18.08
N LYS A 48 -22.46 16.18 -18.36
CA LYS A 48 -21.77 17.28 -17.70
C LYS A 48 -22.64 18.54 -17.75
N GLY A 49 -22.74 19.23 -16.62
CA GLY A 49 -23.59 20.41 -16.45
C GLY A 49 -25.01 20.10 -15.96
N SER A 50 -25.49 18.85 -16.07
CA SER A 50 -26.78 18.44 -15.49
C SER A 50 -26.77 18.57 -13.97
N LEU A 51 -27.93 18.88 -13.39
CA LEU A 51 -28.10 18.95 -11.94
C LEU A 51 -28.17 17.54 -11.33
N ILE A 52 -27.45 17.34 -10.23
CA ILE A 52 -27.54 16.14 -9.41
C ILE A 52 -28.92 16.13 -8.74
N LYS A 53 -29.72 15.11 -9.06
CA LYS A 53 -31.02 14.87 -8.43
C LYS A 53 -31.02 13.45 -7.88
N LEU A 54 -31.31 13.27 -6.59
CA LEU A 54 -31.26 11.94 -5.95
C LEU A 54 -32.19 10.93 -6.65
N LYS A 55 -33.33 11.39 -7.17
CA LYS A 55 -34.26 10.57 -7.97
C LYS A 55 -33.65 9.95 -9.23
N ASN A 56 -32.51 10.42 -9.72
CA ASN A 56 -31.81 9.87 -10.90
C ASN A 56 -30.82 8.77 -10.53
N PHE A 57 -30.71 8.41 -9.25
CA PHE A 57 -29.81 7.39 -8.75
C PHE A 57 -30.57 6.25 -8.05
N GLN A 58 -29.91 5.12 -7.91
CA GLN A 58 -30.37 3.96 -7.15
C GLN A 58 -29.21 3.37 -6.36
N TYR A 59 -29.51 2.65 -5.28
CA TYR A 59 -28.49 2.08 -4.39
C TYR A 59 -28.14 0.65 -4.84
N LYS A 60 -26.87 0.37 -5.14
CA LYS A 60 -26.39 -0.97 -5.53
C LYS A 60 -25.14 -1.37 -4.77
N TYR A 61 -24.95 -2.68 -4.63
CA TYR A 61 -23.70 -3.27 -4.18
C TYR A 61 -22.68 -3.30 -5.34
N PRO A 62 -21.37 -3.25 -5.07
CA PRO A 62 -20.75 -2.86 -3.79
C PRO A 62 -20.80 -1.33 -3.56
N ALA A 63 -20.33 -0.84 -2.41
CA ALA A 63 -20.25 0.59 -2.08
C ALA A 63 -19.06 1.29 -2.78
N ASN A 64 -18.99 1.22 -4.11
CA ASN A 64 -17.93 1.83 -4.93
C ASN A 64 -18.18 3.29 -5.33
N GLY A 65 -19.35 3.84 -5.01
CA GLY A 65 -19.73 5.24 -5.22
C GLY A 65 -19.98 5.98 -3.91
N LEU A 66 -20.63 7.14 -4.01
CA LEU A 66 -21.02 7.94 -2.85
C LEU A 66 -22.20 7.31 -2.12
N SER A 67 -22.12 7.33 -0.80
CA SER A 67 -23.24 7.02 0.10
C SER A 67 -24.33 8.10 0.01
N TYR A 68 -25.48 7.82 0.63
CA TYR A 68 -26.56 8.80 0.75
C TYR A 68 -26.12 10.09 1.42
N LEU A 69 -25.41 9.97 2.55
CA LEU A 69 -24.91 11.11 3.33
C LEU A 69 -23.88 11.96 2.57
N GLU A 70 -23.16 11.36 1.62
CA GLU A 70 -22.19 12.08 0.80
C GLU A 70 -22.87 12.76 -0.40
N LEU A 71 -23.74 12.04 -1.12
CA LEU A 71 -24.36 12.57 -2.33
C LEU A 71 -25.41 13.65 -2.04
N SER A 72 -26.17 13.53 -0.96
CA SER A 72 -27.22 14.50 -0.58
C SER A 72 -26.66 15.91 -0.39
N LYS A 73 -25.40 16.05 0.06
CA LYS A 73 -24.68 17.32 0.18
C LYS A 73 -24.46 18.05 -1.15
N PHE A 74 -24.62 17.35 -2.27
CA PHE A 74 -24.42 17.88 -3.62
C PHE A 74 -25.70 17.88 -4.45
N GLU A 75 -26.86 17.66 -3.84
CA GLU A 75 -28.13 17.82 -4.53
C GLU A 75 -28.24 19.23 -5.13
N ASN A 76 -28.74 19.31 -6.36
CA ASN A 76 -28.83 20.53 -7.16
C ASN A 76 -27.47 21.17 -7.53
N LYS A 77 -26.32 20.50 -7.29
CA LYS A 77 -25.04 20.91 -7.90
C LYS A 77 -24.93 20.36 -9.32
N LYS A 78 -24.15 21.04 -10.17
CA LYS A 78 -23.90 20.60 -11.54
C LYS A 78 -22.81 19.54 -11.58
N LEU A 79 -23.01 18.52 -12.41
CA LEU A 79 -21.98 17.54 -12.75
C LEU A 79 -20.81 18.19 -13.49
N VAL A 80 -19.59 17.78 -13.18
CA VAL A 80 -18.37 18.24 -13.88
C VAL A 80 -17.88 17.26 -14.95
N LYS A 81 -18.44 16.04 -14.98
CA LYS A 81 -18.21 14.98 -15.98
C LYS A 81 -19.55 14.28 -16.28
N ASP A 82 -19.64 13.66 -17.46
CA ASP A 82 -20.75 12.77 -17.81
C ASP A 82 -20.79 11.56 -16.86
N ILE A 83 -21.97 10.98 -16.65
CA ILE A 83 -22.18 9.72 -15.91
C ILE A 83 -23.00 8.80 -16.80
N LYS A 84 -22.57 7.56 -17.00
CA LYS A 84 -23.32 6.56 -17.76
C LYS A 84 -24.38 5.85 -16.91
N LEU A 85 -25.37 5.28 -17.57
CA LEU A 85 -26.31 4.34 -16.96
C LEU A 85 -25.55 3.25 -16.18
N ASN A 86 -25.99 2.95 -14.96
CA ASN A 86 -25.38 2.01 -14.02
C ASN A 86 -23.95 2.33 -13.55
N GLU A 87 -23.41 3.50 -13.88
CA GLU A 87 -22.12 3.94 -13.35
C GLU A 87 -22.26 4.47 -11.92
N PHE A 88 -21.31 4.12 -11.04
CA PHE A 88 -21.23 4.66 -9.68
C PHE A 88 -20.94 6.16 -9.71
N ILE A 89 -21.73 6.96 -9.00
CA ILE A 89 -21.39 8.37 -8.80
C ILE A 89 -20.27 8.46 -7.75
N ASN A 90 -19.23 9.24 -8.03
CA ASN A 90 -18.07 9.43 -7.17
C ASN A 90 -17.68 10.91 -7.17
N PHE A 91 -16.70 11.30 -6.36
CA PHE A 91 -16.30 12.70 -6.24
C PHE A 91 -15.77 13.31 -7.55
N THR A 92 -15.27 12.51 -8.50
CA THR A 92 -14.79 13.03 -9.79
C THR A 92 -15.90 13.54 -10.71
N HIS A 93 -17.14 13.10 -10.47
CA HIS A 93 -18.32 13.60 -11.18
C HIS A 93 -18.81 14.95 -10.62
N ILE A 94 -18.36 15.32 -9.41
CA ILE A 94 -18.88 16.47 -8.66
C ILE A 94 -17.82 17.57 -8.49
N LYS A 95 -16.56 17.18 -8.28
CA LYS A 95 -15.44 18.09 -8.02
C LYS A 95 -14.44 18.04 -9.16
N LYS A 96 -13.88 19.21 -9.50
CA LYS A 96 -12.73 19.27 -10.40
C LYS A 96 -11.52 18.68 -9.70
N GLN A 97 -10.88 17.72 -10.35
CA GLN A 97 -9.66 17.10 -9.85
C GLN A 97 -8.49 18.09 -9.84
N SER A 98 -7.54 17.85 -8.94
CA SER A 98 -6.27 18.58 -8.95
C SER A 98 -5.50 18.34 -10.24
N LYS A 99 -5.00 19.43 -10.85
CA LYS A 99 -4.13 19.34 -12.03
C LYS A 99 -2.75 18.85 -11.59
N PHE A 100 -2.36 17.68 -12.08
CA PHE A 100 -0.96 17.25 -12.07
C PHE A 100 -0.20 18.00 -13.17
N ASN A 101 0.97 18.55 -12.87
CA ASN A 101 1.70 19.43 -13.79
C ASN A 101 3.20 19.10 -13.86
N LYS A 102 3.91 19.74 -14.81
CA LYS A 102 5.34 19.52 -15.05
C LYS A 102 6.22 19.80 -13.82
N LYS A 103 5.89 20.80 -12.99
CA LYS A 103 6.64 21.09 -11.75
C LYS A 103 6.53 19.92 -10.77
N MET A 104 5.34 19.37 -10.61
CA MET A 104 5.11 18.20 -9.74
C MET A 104 5.84 16.97 -10.26
N LYS A 105 5.77 16.69 -11.56
CA LYS A 105 6.54 15.61 -12.20
C LYS A 105 8.04 15.73 -11.95
N ASN A 106 8.61 16.90 -12.23
CA ASN A 106 10.04 17.16 -12.05
C ASN A 106 10.47 16.98 -10.59
N PHE A 107 9.64 17.44 -9.65
CA PHE A 107 9.86 17.21 -8.23
C PHE A 107 9.89 15.72 -7.89
N CYS A 108 8.90 14.94 -8.35
CA CYS A 108 8.84 13.50 -8.12
C CYS A 108 10.07 12.78 -8.69
N ASP A 109 10.47 13.13 -9.91
CA ASP A 109 11.64 12.54 -10.56
C ASP A 109 12.94 12.84 -9.80
N LEU A 110 13.10 14.10 -9.34
CA LEU A 110 14.26 14.54 -8.55
C LEU A 110 14.31 13.86 -7.18
N LYS A 111 13.17 13.78 -6.49
CA LYS A 111 13.06 13.21 -5.14
C LYS A 111 12.83 11.70 -5.14
N LYS A 112 12.85 11.05 -6.32
CA LYS A 112 12.59 9.61 -6.52
C LYS A 112 11.29 9.14 -5.86
N ILE A 113 10.25 9.95 -6.02
CA ILE A 113 8.89 9.59 -5.62
C ILE A 113 8.37 8.57 -6.62
N SER A 114 7.84 7.48 -6.08
CA SER A 114 7.25 6.36 -6.78
C SER A 114 5.75 6.29 -6.46
N LEU A 115 4.98 5.74 -7.40
CA LEU A 115 3.58 5.40 -7.17
C LEU A 115 3.40 3.88 -7.25
N PRO A 116 2.58 3.28 -6.39
CA PRO A 116 2.20 1.89 -6.53
C PRO A 116 1.31 1.75 -7.77
N ILE A 117 1.53 0.69 -8.52
CA ILE A 117 0.86 0.36 -9.77
C ILE A 117 0.53 -1.14 -9.81
N ARG A 118 -0.45 -1.51 -10.60
CA ARG A 118 -0.69 -2.89 -11.01
C ARG A 118 -0.51 -3.04 -12.52
N PRO A 119 -0.28 -4.25 -13.04
CA PRO A 119 -0.09 -4.44 -14.49
C PRO A 119 -1.20 -3.82 -15.35
N TYR A 120 -2.46 -3.92 -14.93
CA TYR A 120 -3.61 -3.45 -15.70
C TYR A 120 -3.83 -1.93 -15.68
N ASP A 121 -3.27 -1.19 -14.71
CA ASP A 121 -3.46 0.26 -14.60
C ASP A 121 -2.19 1.08 -14.87
N PHE A 122 -1.04 0.41 -15.05
CA PHE A 122 0.24 1.05 -15.36
C PHE A 122 0.13 2.10 -16.48
N LEU A 123 -0.45 1.76 -17.63
CA LEU A 123 -0.56 2.69 -18.77
C LEU A 123 -1.37 3.94 -18.42
N LYS A 124 -2.48 3.78 -17.68
CA LYS A 124 -3.33 4.90 -17.27
C LYS A 124 -2.58 5.83 -16.30
N ILE A 125 -1.90 5.25 -15.31
CA ILE A 125 -1.09 6.00 -14.33
C ILE A 125 0.11 6.66 -15.02
N ASN A 126 0.81 5.97 -15.91
CA ASN A 126 1.94 6.54 -16.65
C ASN A 126 1.50 7.69 -17.55
N ASN A 127 0.38 7.57 -18.26
CA ASN A 127 -0.14 8.66 -19.09
C ASN A 127 -0.53 9.89 -18.25
N LYS A 128 -1.02 9.68 -17.02
CA LYS A 128 -1.41 10.77 -16.13
C LYS A 128 -0.23 11.46 -15.44
N PHE A 129 0.73 10.69 -14.94
CA PHE A 129 1.82 11.20 -14.09
C PHE A 129 3.19 11.19 -14.75
N ASN A 130 3.47 10.20 -15.61
CA ASN A 130 4.73 10.02 -16.33
C ASN A 130 5.99 10.14 -15.45
N LEU A 131 5.97 9.57 -14.25
CA LEU A 131 7.09 9.58 -13.31
C LEU A 131 8.22 8.68 -13.79
N LYS A 132 9.42 8.83 -13.24
CA LYS A 132 10.55 7.92 -13.46
C LYS A 132 10.51 6.65 -12.62
N HIS A 133 9.78 6.64 -11.51
CA HIS A 133 9.78 5.54 -10.54
C HIS A 133 8.36 5.02 -10.31
N TYR A 134 8.20 3.70 -10.26
CA TYR A 134 6.96 3.02 -9.95
C TYR A 134 7.22 1.76 -9.13
N GLU A 135 6.24 1.30 -8.37
CA GLU A 135 6.28 -0.01 -7.70
C GLU A 135 5.13 -0.89 -8.16
N PHE A 136 5.43 -2.09 -8.68
CA PHE A 136 4.38 -3.07 -8.94
C PHE A 136 3.88 -3.67 -7.62
N HIS A 137 2.69 -3.27 -7.20
CA HIS A 137 2.05 -3.70 -5.97
C HIS A 137 1.11 -4.88 -6.24
N LEU A 138 1.68 -6.09 -6.31
CA LEU A 138 1.03 -7.28 -6.89
C LEU A 138 0.11 -7.99 -5.91
N GLY A 139 -1.08 -8.37 -6.37
CA GLY A 139 -1.84 -9.48 -5.81
C GLY A 139 -1.33 -10.83 -6.35
N PHE A 140 -1.62 -11.93 -5.65
CA PHE A 140 -1.20 -13.26 -6.11
C PHE A 140 -1.85 -13.66 -7.44
N SER A 141 -3.03 -13.14 -7.75
CA SER A 141 -3.73 -13.33 -9.03
C SER A 141 -3.08 -12.55 -10.18
N ASP A 142 -2.47 -11.39 -9.90
CA ASP A 142 -1.80 -10.56 -10.90
C ASP A 142 -0.61 -11.29 -11.53
N LEU A 143 0.03 -12.21 -10.80
CA LEU A 143 1.13 -13.05 -11.30
C LEU A 143 0.75 -13.93 -12.50
N LYS A 144 -0.54 -14.17 -12.76
CA LYS A 144 -1.00 -14.85 -13.97
C LYS A 144 -0.94 -13.94 -15.21
N LEU A 145 -0.90 -12.62 -15.02
CA LEU A 145 -1.00 -11.62 -16.07
C LEU A 145 0.34 -10.98 -16.42
N VAL A 146 1.34 -11.08 -15.54
CA VAL A 146 2.61 -10.34 -15.68
C VAL A 146 3.38 -10.67 -16.96
N GLU A 147 3.32 -11.90 -17.45
CA GLU A 147 4.00 -12.28 -18.69
C GLU A 147 3.38 -11.61 -19.92
N ASN A 148 2.05 -11.72 -20.06
CA ASN A 148 1.30 -11.05 -21.12
C ASN A 148 1.48 -9.52 -21.04
N PHE A 149 1.45 -8.96 -19.83
CA PHE A 149 1.72 -7.54 -19.62
C PHE A 149 3.10 -7.14 -20.15
N LEU A 150 4.15 -7.87 -19.79
CA LEU A 150 5.51 -7.55 -20.24
C LEU A 150 5.66 -7.67 -21.74
N ASN A 151 5.08 -8.69 -22.37
CA ASN A 151 5.11 -8.85 -23.83
C ASN A 151 4.46 -7.66 -24.53
N ASN A 152 3.35 -7.15 -23.99
CA ASN A 152 2.63 -6.01 -24.56
C ASN A 152 3.34 -4.67 -24.31
N ILE A 153 4.07 -4.51 -23.20
CA ILE A 153 4.69 -3.24 -22.82
C ILE A 153 6.17 -3.13 -23.22
N ALA A 154 6.84 -4.23 -23.56
CA ALA A 154 8.28 -4.27 -23.80
C ALA A 154 8.74 -3.37 -24.96
N SER A 155 7.87 -3.09 -25.94
CA SER A 155 8.13 -2.19 -27.06
C SER A 155 7.86 -0.72 -26.75
N VAL A 156 7.17 -0.41 -25.64
CA VAL A 156 6.84 0.96 -25.24
C VAL A 156 8.09 1.63 -24.67
N ASN A 157 8.66 2.61 -25.39
CA ASN A 157 9.89 3.31 -24.99
C ASN A 157 9.80 3.89 -23.58
N ASP A 158 8.64 4.45 -23.21
CA ASP A 158 8.41 5.01 -21.88
C ASP A 158 8.67 3.99 -20.75
N PHE A 159 8.39 2.70 -20.96
CA PHE A 159 8.60 1.65 -19.95
C PHE A 159 10.10 1.41 -19.69
N LYS A 160 10.91 1.36 -20.75
CA LYS A 160 12.36 1.12 -20.65
C LYS A 160 13.08 2.20 -19.84
N ASP A 161 12.58 3.42 -19.91
CA ASP A 161 13.14 4.57 -19.20
C ASP A 161 12.76 4.65 -17.72
N LYS A 162 11.82 3.81 -17.25
CA LYS A 162 11.43 3.81 -15.83
C LYS A 162 12.32 2.95 -14.94
N HIS A 163 12.26 3.23 -13.66
CA HIS A 163 12.75 2.39 -12.57
C HIS A 163 11.57 1.73 -11.87
N PHE A 164 11.69 0.43 -11.62
CA PHE A 164 10.65 -0.33 -10.94
C PHE A 164 11.20 -1.03 -9.70
N SER A 165 10.46 -0.95 -8.61
CA SER A 165 10.44 -1.96 -7.56
C SER A 165 9.22 -2.86 -7.73
N VAL A 166 9.20 -3.99 -7.04
CA VAL A 166 8.08 -4.94 -7.05
C VAL A 166 7.78 -5.32 -5.62
N HIS A 167 6.53 -5.18 -5.21
CA HIS A 167 6.04 -5.72 -3.95
C HIS A 167 5.52 -7.15 -4.15
N LEU A 168 6.03 -8.06 -3.33
CA LEU A 168 5.60 -9.45 -3.29
C LEU A 168 4.15 -9.53 -2.78
N PRO A 169 3.29 -10.41 -3.35
CA PRO A 169 1.97 -10.62 -2.80
C PRO A 169 2.02 -11.10 -1.34
N ASP A 170 1.22 -10.47 -0.48
CA ASP A 170 1.06 -10.87 0.93
C ASP A 170 0.37 -12.24 1.09
N TYR A 171 -0.41 -12.64 0.09
CA TYR A 171 -1.12 -13.92 0.06
C TYR A 171 -0.46 -14.89 -0.91
N CYS A 172 -0.50 -16.18 -0.58
CA CYS A 172 -0.12 -17.24 -1.51
C CYS A 172 -1.32 -18.02 -2.11
N SER A 173 -2.51 -17.81 -1.56
CA SER A 173 -3.79 -18.22 -2.14
C SER A 173 -4.95 -17.45 -1.48
N GLU A 174 -6.19 -17.76 -1.85
CA GLU A 174 -7.41 -17.20 -1.24
C GLU A 174 -7.55 -17.52 0.26
N LYS A 175 -6.77 -18.48 0.78
CA LYS A 175 -6.89 -19.01 2.15
C LYS A 175 -5.64 -18.80 3.00
N TYR A 176 -4.49 -18.51 2.38
CA TYR A 176 -3.21 -18.56 3.06
C TYR A 176 -2.38 -17.30 2.79
N ILE A 177 -1.89 -16.72 3.88
CA ILE A 177 -0.83 -15.70 3.85
C ILE A 177 0.46 -16.35 3.37
N LEU A 178 1.31 -15.57 2.73
CA LEU A 178 2.62 -16.01 2.29
C LEU A 178 3.49 -16.38 3.50
N ASN A 179 3.86 -17.66 3.57
CA ASN A 179 4.82 -18.18 4.55
C ASN A 179 5.78 -19.18 3.89
N ILE A 180 6.93 -18.69 3.46
CA ILE A 180 7.98 -19.49 2.81
C ILE A 180 8.70 -20.46 3.78
N PHE A 181 8.53 -20.26 5.09
CA PHE A 181 9.11 -21.10 6.15
C PHE A 181 8.07 -21.93 6.91
N SER A 182 6.82 -21.93 6.45
CA SER A 182 5.71 -22.67 7.04
C SER A 182 6.08 -24.13 7.27
N GLN A 183 5.65 -24.71 8.38
CA GLN A 183 5.79 -26.14 8.64
C GLN A 183 4.84 -26.95 7.74
N ASN A 184 3.65 -26.40 7.46
CA ASN A 184 2.73 -26.95 6.49
C ASN A 184 3.34 -26.93 5.08
N LYS A 185 3.46 -28.12 4.47
CA LYS A 185 4.10 -28.35 3.16
C LYS A 185 3.36 -27.66 2.02
N ASP A 186 2.03 -27.58 2.06
CA ASP A 186 1.23 -26.95 1.01
C ASP A 186 1.42 -25.43 1.00
N ILE A 187 1.28 -24.78 2.16
CA ILE A 187 1.51 -23.33 2.33
C ILE A 187 2.94 -22.98 1.89
N ARG A 188 3.93 -23.77 2.34
CA ARG A 188 5.34 -23.57 1.97
C ARG A 188 5.54 -23.70 0.46
N LYS A 189 4.96 -24.72 -0.19
CA LYS A 189 5.06 -24.92 -1.65
C LYS A 189 4.43 -23.76 -2.42
N LYS A 190 3.22 -23.33 -2.04
CA LYS A 190 2.52 -22.19 -2.66
C LYS A 190 3.30 -20.89 -2.50
N SER A 191 3.77 -20.60 -1.29
CA SER A 191 4.56 -19.40 -0.99
C SER A 191 5.86 -19.35 -1.78
N ASN A 192 6.59 -20.47 -1.88
CA ASN A 192 7.82 -20.53 -2.67
C ASN A 192 7.55 -20.38 -4.18
N LYS A 193 6.41 -20.87 -4.68
CA LYS A 193 5.99 -20.64 -6.07
C LYS A 193 5.75 -19.15 -6.35
N ILE A 194 5.01 -18.47 -5.49
CA ILE A 194 4.73 -17.02 -5.59
C ILE A 194 6.02 -16.20 -5.55
N LEU A 195 6.92 -16.51 -4.61
CA LEU A 195 8.22 -15.85 -4.54
C LEU A 195 9.05 -16.06 -5.81
N SER A 196 9.10 -17.30 -6.31
CA SER A 196 9.87 -17.62 -7.53
C SER A 196 9.32 -16.93 -8.78
N GLN A 197 7.99 -16.87 -8.93
CA GLN A 197 7.33 -16.16 -10.03
C GLN A 197 7.61 -14.65 -9.96
N THR A 198 7.58 -14.07 -8.75
CA THR A 198 7.85 -12.65 -8.54
C THR A 198 9.32 -12.31 -8.80
N ILE A 199 10.26 -13.18 -8.41
CA ILE A 199 11.69 -13.04 -8.77
C ILE A 199 11.87 -13.09 -10.29
N SER A 200 11.18 -14.00 -10.99
CA SER A 200 11.21 -14.08 -12.45
C SER A 200 10.71 -12.79 -13.09
N PHE A 201 9.60 -12.23 -12.57
CA PHE A 201 9.07 -10.94 -13.02
C PHE A 201 10.08 -9.80 -12.83
N CYS A 202 10.72 -9.72 -11.65
CA CYS A 202 11.79 -8.76 -11.40
C CYS A 202 12.93 -8.89 -12.42
N LYS A 203 13.39 -10.12 -12.71
CA LYS A 203 14.45 -10.37 -13.70
C LYS A 203 14.06 -9.86 -15.08
N ASN A 204 12.82 -10.09 -15.51
CA ASN A 204 12.34 -9.65 -16.81
C ASN A 204 12.25 -8.11 -16.89
N ILE A 205 11.79 -7.46 -15.81
CA ILE A 205 11.85 -6.00 -15.69
C ILE A 205 13.29 -5.49 -15.84
N GLN A 206 14.27 -6.07 -15.13
CA GLN A 206 15.67 -5.66 -15.26
C GLN A 206 16.20 -5.88 -16.68
N LYS A 207 15.79 -6.98 -17.35
CA LYS A 207 16.21 -7.27 -18.73
C LYS A 207 15.70 -6.20 -19.71
N ILE A 208 14.48 -5.72 -19.54
CA ILE A 208 13.85 -4.71 -20.41
C ILE A 208 14.39 -3.31 -20.11
N THR A 209 14.43 -2.92 -18.83
CA THR A 209 14.78 -1.56 -18.40
C THR A 209 16.28 -1.30 -18.24
N LYS A 210 17.08 -2.37 -18.20
CA LYS A 210 18.52 -2.35 -17.86
C LYS A 210 18.84 -1.73 -16.50
N LYS A 211 17.84 -1.62 -15.61
CA LYS A 211 17.96 -1.04 -14.27
C LYS A 211 17.76 -2.12 -13.21
N LYS A 212 18.37 -1.94 -12.04
CA LYS A 212 18.19 -2.84 -10.89
C LYS A 212 16.77 -2.71 -10.34
N THR A 213 16.19 -3.84 -9.93
CA THR A 213 14.87 -3.93 -9.31
C THR A 213 15.02 -4.48 -7.89
N ILE A 214 14.34 -3.84 -6.94
CA ILE A 214 14.25 -4.30 -5.56
C ILE A 214 12.92 -5.05 -5.40
N LEU A 215 12.97 -6.21 -4.76
CA LEU A 215 11.79 -6.99 -4.38
C LEU A 215 11.44 -6.71 -2.92
N ILE A 216 10.32 -6.04 -2.68
CA ILE A 216 9.79 -5.75 -1.34
C ILE A 216 8.91 -6.92 -0.90
N GLY A 217 8.93 -7.28 0.38
CA GLY A 217 8.08 -8.36 0.86
C GLY A 217 7.74 -8.29 2.35
N SER A 218 6.45 -8.46 2.63
CA SER A 218 5.86 -8.59 3.96
C SER A 218 6.04 -10.00 4.50
N PHE A 219 7.19 -10.29 5.10
CA PHE A 219 7.45 -11.60 5.72
C PHE A 219 6.85 -11.65 7.14
N SER A 220 5.52 -11.72 7.23
CA SER A 220 4.76 -11.56 8.47
C SER A 220 4.66 -12.82 9.34
N SER A 221 4.69 -14.00 8.72
CA SER A 221 4.34 -15.25 9.38
C SER A 221 5.54 -15.92 10.08
N ILE A 222 5.53 -15.92 11.40
CA ILE A 222 6.51 -16.62 12.26
C ILE A 222 5.81 -17.76 13.02
N GLU A 223 5.92 -18.99 12.52
CA GLU A 223 5.25 -20.17 13.09
C GLU A 223 6.10 -20.83 14.18
N ASN A 224 5.97 -20.38 15.43
CA ASN A 224 6.68 -20.95 16.61
C ASN A 224 8.20 -21.04 16.45
N ILE A 225 8.78 -20.20 15.60
CA ILE A 225 10.22 -20.10 15.38
C ILE A 225 10.76 -18.97 16.24
N ASP A 226 11.92 -19.19 16.88
CA ASP A 226 12.66 -18.12 17.54
C ASP A 226 12.90 -16.93 16.59
N LYS A 227 12.65 -15.72 17.07
CA LYS A 227 12.69 -14.49 16.27
C LYS A 227 14.07 -14.25 15.62
N ILE A 228 15.15 -14.55 16.34
CA ILE A 228 16.52 -14.40 15.81
C ILE A 228 16.77 -15.44 14.71
N LEU A 229 16.33 -16.69 14.91
CA LEU A 229 16.42 -17.74 13.90
C LEU A 229 15.60 -17.39 12.64
N PHE A 230 14.41 -16.81 12.81
CA PHE A 230 13.60 -16.31 11.70
C PHE A 230 14.36 -15.26 10.88
N TYR A 231 14.94 -14.24 11.52
CA TYR A 231 15.73 -13.24 10.81
C TYR A 231 17.01 -13.80 10.18
N LYS A 232 17.66 -14.80 10.77
CA LYS A 232 18.77 -15.53 10.14
C LYS A 232 18.32 -16.24 8.86
N LYS A 233 17.14 -16.87 8.86
CA LYS A 233 16.55 -17.49 7.66
C LYS A 233 16.23 -16.44 6.58
N ILE A 234 15.68 -15.29 6.96
CA ILE A 234 15.45 -14.17 6.03
C ILE A 234 16.77 -13.66 5.43
N LYS A 235 17.80 -13.44 6.25
CA LYS A 235 19.14 -13.04 5.75
C LYS A 235 19.68 -14.04 4.73
N LYS A 236 19.55 -15.33 5.01
CA LYS A 236 19.97 -16.40 4.08
C LYS A 236 19.17 -16.36 2.78
N LEU A 237 17.86 -16.11 2.83
CA LEU A 237 17.04 -15.94 1.64
C LEU A 237 17.53 -14.76 0.80
N ILE A 238 17.76 -13.60 1.43
CA ILE A 238 18.23 -12.39 0.74
C ILE A 238 19.57 -12.67 0.02
N SER A 239 20.54 -13.29 0.71
CA SER A 239 21.86 -13.56 0.14
C SER A 239 21.80 -14.57 -1.01
N VAL A 240 21.02 -15.64 -0.87
CA VAL A 240 20.84 -16.66 -1.92
C VAL A 240 20.16 -16.06 -3.14
N THR A 241 19.07 -15.31 -2.96
CA THR A 241 18.37 -14.66 -4.08
C THR A 241 19.26 -13.64 -4.78
N LYS A 242 20.01 -12.83 -4.03
CA LYS A 242 20.95 -11.87 -4.63
C LYS A 242 22.05 -12.57 -5.42
N LYS A 243 22.65 -13.63 -4.89
CA LYS A 243 23.70 -14.40 -5.57
C LYS A 243 23.19 -15.11 -6.83
N ARG A 244 22.00 -15.70 -6.79
CA ARG A 244 21.46 -16.52 -7.90
C ARG A 244 20.76 -15.72 -8.98
N HIS A 245 20.15 -14.60 -8.63
CA HIS A 245 19.23 -13.88 -9.50
C HIS A 245 19.56 -12.40 -9.65
N ASP A 246 20.56 -11.90 -8.93
CA ASP A 246 20.93 -10.48 -8.88
C ASP A 246 19.79 -9.56 -8.37
N ILE A 247 18.73 -10.13 -7.79
CA ILE A 247 17.61 -9.41 -7.18
C ILE A 247 17.87 -9.18 -5.69
N LEU A 248 17.74 -7.94 -5.24
CA LEU A 248 17.80 -7.61 -3.81
C LEU A 248 16.39 -7.72 -3.21
N ILE A 249 16.21 -8.65 -2.27
CA ILE A 249 15.02 -8.68 -1.43
C ILE A 249 15.19 -7.67 -0.29
N SER A 250 14.15 -6.88 -0.04
CA SER A 250 14.06 -5.96 1.10
C SER A 250 12.80 -6.27 1.91
N PRO A 251 12.91 -6.92 3.08
CA PRO A 251 11.76 -7.12 3.96
C PRO A 251 11.14 -5.79 4.35
N GLN A 252 9.82 -5.71 4.39
CA GLN A 252 9.09 -4.52 4.79
C GLN A 252 8.84 -4.48 6.30
N TRP A 253 8.94 -3.29 6.89
CA TRP A 253 8.43 -3.03 8.23
C TRP A 253 6.90 -3.14 8.24
N LEU A 254 6.35 -3.89 9.20
CA LEU A 254 4.94 -4.25 9.30
C LEU A 254 4.25 -3.49 10.44
N PRO A 255 2.94 -3.23 10.35
CA PRO A 255 2.20 -2.65 11.45
C PRO A 255 2.12 -3.66 12.62
N PRO A 256 1.83 -3.21 13.85
CA PRO A 256 1.64 -4.13 14.98
C PRO A 256 0.43 -5.06 14.77
N TYR A 257 -0.56 -4.60 14.01
CA TYR A 257 -1.71 -5.37 13.55
C TYR A 257 -1.91 -5.16 12.06
N ALA A 258 -1.94 -6.24 11.29
CA ALA A 258 -2.21 -6.21 9.86
C ALA A 258 -3.64 -6.70 9.57
N TRP A 259 -4.27 -6.17 8.53
CA TRP A 259 -5.60 -6.60 8.13
C TRP A 259 -5.56 -7.72 7.08
N TYR A 260 -5.90 -8.93 7.47
CA TYR A 260 -5.91 -10.10 6.61
C TYR A 260 -7.24 -10.84 6.70
N PHE A 261 -7.76 -11.32 5.56
CA PHE A 261 -9.01 -12.10 5.47
C PHE A 261 -10.24 -11.45 6.15
N GLY A 262 -10.31 -10.11 6.19
CA GLY A 262 -11.43 -9.40 6.80
C GLY A 262 -11.33 -9.22 8.31
N GLY A 263 -10.18 -9.53 8.93
CA GLY A 263 -9.92 -9.33 10.35
C GLY A 263 -8.53 -8.79 10.65
N SER A 264 -8.33 -8.35 11.89
CA SER A 264 -7.05 -7.85 12.38
C SER A 264 -6.20 -8.99 12.94
N ILE A 265 -4.96 -9.10 12.50
CA ILE A 265 -3.99 -10.12 12.93
C ILE A 265 -2.77 -9.44 13.54
N LYS A 266 -2.42 -9.82 14.77
CA LYS A 266 -1.21 -9.33 15.44
C LYS A 266 0.05 -9.81 14.74
N MET A 267 0.95 -8.90 14.42
CA MET A 267 2.26 -9.19 13.85
C MET A 267 3.29 -9.43 14.94
N TYR A 268 4.28 -10.28 14.63
CA TYR A 268 5.35 -10.66 15.56
C TYR A 268 6.74 -10.50 14.96
N SER A 269 6.86 -10.12 13.69
CA SER A 269 8.13 -9.88 13.02
C SER A 269 8.05 -8.59 12.22
N PHE A 270 9.18 -7.89 12.14
CA PHE A 270 9.33 -6.60 11.48
C PHE A 270 8.36 -5.52 12.00
N CYS A 271 7.88 -5.63 13.24
CA CYS A 271 6.87 -4.71 13.79
C CYS A 271 7.24 -4.17 15.17
N ASP A 272 8.20 -4.77 15.86
CA ASP A 272 8.67 -4.35 17.18
C ASP A 272 9.94 -3.51 17.00
N PRO A 273 10.01 -2.24 17.43
CA PRO A 273 11.20 -1.39 17.28
C PRO A 273 12.51 -2.01 17.79
N GLU A 274 12.48 -2.96 18.73
CA GLU A 274 13.67 -3.72 19.15
C GLU A 274 14.25 -4.62 18.03
N ASP A 275 13.41 -5.03 17.07
CA ASP A 275 13.83 -5.81 15.90
C ASP A 275 14.91 -5.08 15.08
N LEU A 276 14.93 -3.75 15.11
CA LEU A 276 15.94 -2.95 14.43
C LEU A 276 17.35 -3.30 14.91
N ASP A 277 17.56 -3.59 16.19
CA ASP A 277 18.87 -4.00 16.71
C ASP A 277 19.25 -5.41 16.24
N ILE A 278 18.29 -6.34 16.17
CA ILE A 278 18.51 -7.69 15.64
C ILE A 278 18.91 -7.62 14.17
N ILE A 279 18.15 -6.88 13.36
CA ILE A 279 18.39 -6.69 11.93
C ILE A 279 19.75 -6.00 11.71
N LYS A 280 20.09 -4.99 12.53
CA LYS A 280 21.38 -4.29 12.46
C LYS A 280 22.55 -5.24 12.69
N ARG A 281 22.49 -6.07 13.73
CA ARG A 281 23.51 -7.10 14.01
C ARG A 281 23.62 -8.12 12.88
N LEU A 282 22.50 -8.49 12.27
CA LEU A 282 22.46 -9.41 11.14
C LEU A 282 22.88 -8.76 9.81
N LYS A 283 23.04 -7.43 9.73
CA LYS A 283 23.58 -6.70 8.56
C LYS A 283 22.80 -6.97 7.26
N PHE A 284 21.49 -6.80 7.28
CA PHE A 284 20.69 -6.72 6.05
C PHE A 284 19.78 -5.48 6.07
N ASN A 285 19.33 -5.08 4.88
CA ASN A 285 18.54 -3.88 4.69
C ASN A 285 17.04 -4.20 4.65
N ILE A 286 16.21 -3.21 4.96
CA ILE A 286 14.75 -3.31 4.95
C ILE A 286 14.11 -2.14 4.19
N CYS A 287 12.89 -2.36 3.72
CA CYS A 287 11.96 -1.30 3.32
C CYS A 287 11.33 -0.74 4.59
N MET A 288 11.50 0.56 4.82
CA MET A 288 10.90 1.23 5.96
C MET A 288 9.57 1.85 5.54
N ASP A 289 8.48 1.21 5.97
CA ASP A 289 7.15 1.80 5.88
C ASP A 289 6.95 2.74 7.07
N ILE A 290 6.83 4.03 6.76
CA ILE A 290 6.74 5.09 7.77
C ILE A 290 5.42 5.03 8.54
N SER A 291 4.33 4.67 7.86
CA SER A 291 3.03 4.55 8.49
C SER A 291 3.04 3.40 9.49
N HIS A 292 3.50 2.22 9.05
CA HIS A 292 3.63 1.06 9.92
C HIS A 292 4.58 1.33 11.09
N PHE A 293 5.72 2.00 10.86
CA PHE A 293 6.67 2.28 11.94
C PHE A 293 6.10 3.22 13.00
N ILE A 294 5.28 4.20 12.60
CA ILE A 294 4.55 5.07 13.52
C ILE A 294 3.55 4.24 14.33
N LEU A 295 2.75 3.38 13.68
CA LEU A 295 1.80 2.51 14.36
C LEU A 295 2.50 1.58 15.37
N SER A 296 3.61 0.97 14.98
CA SER A 296 4.46 0.16 15.85
C SER A 296 4.92 0.94 17.07
N CYS A 297 5.56 2.09 16.87
CA CYS A 297 6.06 2.89 17.98
C CYS A 297 4.93 3.35 18.91
N ASN A 298 3.77 3.72 18.37
CA ASN A 298 2.60 4.08 19.17
C ASN A 298 2.08 2.88 19.99
N PHE A 299 2.02 1.68 19.40
CA PHE A 299 1.61 0.46 20.09
C PHE A 299 2.57 0.10 21.25
N TYR A 300 3.88 0.27 21.05
CA TYR A 300 4.91 0.02 22.06
C TYR A 300 5.21 1.24 22.96
N ASN A 301 4.41 2.30 22.89
CA ASN A 301 4.59 3.56 23.66
C ASN A 301 5.98 4.21 23.50
N ILE A 302 6.57 4.12 22.31
CA ILE A 302 7.88 4.70 21.98
C ILE A 302 7.71 6.09 21.36
N SER A 303 8.11 7.13 22.10
CA SER A 303 8.05 8.53 21.66
C SER A 303 9.24 8.96 20.79
N ALA A 304 10.32 8.20 20.77
CA ALA A 304 11.61 8.56 20.17
C ALA A 304 11.73 8.25 18.65
N ILE A 305 10.63 8.29 17.90
CA ILE A 305 10.58 7.90 16.46
C ILE A 305 11.67 8.59 15.61
N PRO A 306 11.87 9.93 15.67
CA PRO A 306 12.89 10.58 14.84
C PRO A 306 14.32 10.12 15.18
N LYS A 307 14.59 9.81 16.46
CA LYS A 307 15.90 9.32 16.92
C LYS A 307 16.16 7.91 16.38
N LEU A 308 15.17 7.03 16.42
CA LEU A 308 15.27 5.68 15.88
C LEU A 308 15.51 5.70 14.37
N ILE A 309 14.72 6.47 13.61
CA ILE A 309 14.91 6.59 12.15
C ILE A 309 16.33 7.05 11.83
N ASN A 310 16.86 8.02 12.56
CA ASN A 310 18.23 8.49 12.36
C ASN A 310 19.29 7.44 12.75
N LYS A 311 19.11 6.73 13.88
CA LYS A 311 20.02 5.69 14.39
C LYS A 311 20.20 4.54 13.39
N TYR A 312 19.14 4.15 12.68
CA TYR A 312 19.13 2.99 11.77
C TYR A 312 19.07 3.36 10.28
N LYS A 313 19.19 4.65 9.93
CA LYS A 313 19.01 5.17 8.55
C LYS A 313 19.75 4.41 7.45
N ASN A 314 20.93 3.86 7.75
CA ASN A 314 21.77 3.15 6.77
C ASN A 314 21.21 1.78 6.37
N MET A 315 20.30 1.21 7.17
CA MET A 315 19.64 -0.07 6.90
C MET A 315 18.41 0.08 6.01
N PHE A 316 17.91 1.31 5.85
CA PHE A 316 16.73 1.58 5.04
C PHE A 316 17.15 1.81 3.59
N ASN A 317 16.83 0.85 2.72
CA ASN A 317 17.17 0.93 1.29
C ASN A 317 15.98 1.40 0.43
N HIS A 318 14.77 1.38 0.98
CA HIS A 318 13.52 1.72 0.33
C HIS A 318 12.54 2.28 1.38
N PHE A 319 11.60 3.12 0.95
CA PHE A 319 10.59 3.69 1.84
C PHE A 319 9.20 3.58 1.23
N HIS A 320 8.24 3.26 2.07
CA HIS A 320 6.82 3.50 1.83
C HIS A 320 6.37 4.66 2.71
N ILE A 321 5.62 5.58 2.14
CA ILE A 321 5.24 6.83 2.79
C ILE A 321 3.74 7.05 2.66
N SER A 322 3.10 7.05 3.82
CA SER A 322 1.79 7.63 4.09
C SER A 322 1.81 8.16 5.52
N ASP A 323 0.76 8.86 5.93
CA ASP A 323 0.58 9.24 7.33
C ASP A 323 -0.10 8.11 8.10
N ALA A 324 -0.05 8.19 9.42
CA ALA A 324 -0.66 7.22 10.33
C ALA A 324 -1.08 7.89 11.63
N LYS A 325 -2.04 7.30 12.34
CA LYS A 325 -2.49 7.78 13.64
C LYS A 325 -2.77 6.63 14.59
N GLY A 326 -2.39 6.77 15.85
CA GLY A 326 -2.62 5.71 16.85
C GLY A 326 -1.89 4.42 16.47
N PHE A 327 -2.52 3.26 16.64
CA PHE A 327 -1.89 1.96 16.37
C PHE A 327 -2.59 1.15 15.26
N ASP A 328 -3.69 1.65 14.69
CA ASP A 328 -4.54 0.94 13.70
C ASP A 328 -5.04 1.81 12.54
N PHE A 329 -4.69 3.11 12.47
CA PHE A 329 -5.01 3.98 11.34
C PHE A 329 -3.80 4.21 10.45
N GLU A 330 -3.51 3.26 9.56
CA GLU A 330 -2.46 3.39 8.53
C GLU A 330 -2.94 4.12 7.27
N GLY A 331 -2.02 4.43 6.36
CA GLY A 331 -2.33 4.90 4.99
C GLY A 331 -3.10 6.21 4.91
N LEU A 332 -3.08 7.02 5.98
CA LEU A 332 -3.73 8.33 5.99
C LEU A 332 -3.03 9.25 4.99
N HIS A 333 -3.75 10.27 4.52
CA HIS A 333 -3.12 11.29 3.71
C HIS A 333 -2.11 12.08 4.54
N LEU A 334 -1.06 12.57 3.89
CA LEU A 334 -0.01 13.36 4.53
C LEU A 334 -0.61 14.54 5.30
N PHE A 335 -0.14 14.68 6.54
CA PHE A 335 -0.50 15.71 7.53
C PHE A 335 -1.86 15.55 8.20
N GLU A 336 -2.56 14.42 8.00
CA GLU A 336 -3.81 14.10 8.69
C GLU A 336 -3.58 13.25 9.96
N GLY A 337 -2.38 12.70 10.14
CA GLY A 337 -2.00 11.87 11.27
C GLY A 337 -0.88 12.48 12.13
N ASP A 338 -0.07 11.60 12.70
CA ASP A 338 1.01 11.94 13.63
C ASP A 338 2.31 12.33 12.93
N LEU A 339 2.47 12.03 11.63
CA LEU A 339 3.70 12.31 10.85
C LEU A 339 4.11 13.79 10.90
N LYS A 340 3.13 14.72 10.88
CA LYS A 340 3.39 16.16 10.96
C LYS A 340 4.17 16.54 12.22
N LYS A 341 3.79 15.98 13.38
CA LYS A 341 4.40 16.28 14.68
C LYS A 341 5.82 15.75 14.78
N LEU A 342 6.15 14.70 14.04
CA LEU A 342 7.46 14.06 14.06
C LEU A 342 8.54 14.88 13.32
N GLY A 343 8.16 15.79 12.42
CA GLY A 343 9.11 16.64 11.69
C GLY A 343 10.12 15.86 10.81
N ILE A 344 9.83 14.60 10.48
CA ILE A 344 10.76 13.72 9.73
C ILE A 344 10.58 13.77 8.21
N LEU A 345 9.41 14.23 7.73
CA LEU A 345 9.03 14.10 6.32
C LEU A 345 10.01 14.82 5.38
N SER A 346 10.44 16.05 5.68
CA SER A 346 11.41 16.76 4.83
C SER A 346 12.74 16.00 4.72
N LYS A 347 13.24 15.43 5.83
CA LYS A 347 14.46 14.59 5.82
C LYS A 347 14.26 13.32 5.01
N LEU A 348 13.10 12.67 5.13
CA LEU A 348 12.76 11.48 4.35
C LEU A 348 12.73 11.79 2.86
N ILE A 349 12.01 12.85 2.44
CA ILE A 349 11.87 13.26 1.03
C ILE A 349 13.21 13.64 0.41
N ASN A 350 14.10 14.27 1.17
CA ASN A 350 15.45 14.64 0.71
C ASN A 350 16.45 13.47 0.66
N ASN A 351 16.08 12.28 1.16
CA ASN A 351 16.89 11.08 1.00
C ASN A 351 17.00 10.65 -0.48
N GLN A 352 18.10 10.03 -0.89
CA GLN A 352 18.33 9.52 -2.25
C GLN A 352 17.72 8.13 -2.54
N LYS A 353 17.05 7.48 -1.57
CA LYS A 353 16.32 6.22 -1.80
C LYS A 353 14.99 6.46 -2.52
N ILE A 354 14.43 5.42 -3.15
CA ILE A 354 13.08 5.47 -3.72
C ILE A 354 12.06 5.57 -2.58
N LYS A 355 10.94 6.27 -2.82
CA LYS A 355 9.87 6.49 -1.84
C LYS A 355 8.54 6.27 -2.52
N VAL A 356 7.86 5.17 -2.21
CA VAL A 356 6.52 4.89 -2.72
C VAL A 356 5.50 5.65 -1.89
N LEU A 357 4.65 6.44 -2.55
CA LEU A 357 3.52 7.07 -1.88
C LEU A 357 2.34 6.10 -1.82
N GLU A 358 1.97 5.70 -0.62
CA GLU A 358 0.94 4.67 -0.40
C GLU A 358 -0.25 5.18 0.41
N PRO A 359 -0.85 6.33 0.06
CA PRO A 359 -2.10 6.73 0.67
C PRO A 359 -3.19 5.72 0.31
N TRP A 360 -4.06 5.45 1.27
CA TRP A 360 -5.20 4.57 1.08
C TRP A 360 -6.07 5.07 -0.10
N GLN A 361 -6.59 4.13 -0.89
CA GLN A 361 -7.39 4.40 -2.09
C GLN A 361 -6.73 5.30 -3.15
N GLY A 362 -5.40 5.32 -3.22
CA GLY A 362 -4.63 6.03 -4.25
C GLY A 362 -5.08 5.76 -5.71
N HIS A 363 -5.60 4.56 -5.98
CA HIS A 363 -6.03 4.12 -7.32
C HIS A 363 -7.47 4.52 -7.70
N ILE A 364 -8.25 5.05 -6.76
CA ILE A 364 -9.67 5.39 -6.99
C ILE A 364 -9.78 6.85 -7.48
N ASN A 365 -10.95 7.21 -8.02
CA ASN A 365 -11.27 8.58 -8.44
C ASN A 365 -10.27 9.13 -9.45
N ASP A 366 -9.83 8.27 -10.38
CA ASP A 366 -8.82 8.60 -11.38
C ASP A 366 -7.57 9.21 -10.71
N TYR A 367 -7.07 8.51 -9.70
CA TYR A 367 -5.78 8.76 -9.06
C TYR A 367 -5.63 10.13 -8.39
N GLU A 368 -6.75 10.77 -8.03
CA GLU A 368 -6.76 12.12 -7.46
C GLU A 368 -5.96 12.21 -6.16
N VAL A 369 -6.03 11.18 -5.32
CA VAL A 369 -5.30 11.11 -4.06
C VAL A 369 -3.79 11.23 -4.31
N PHE A 370 -3.22 10.48 -5.26
CA PHE A 370 -1.79 10.61 -5.60
C PHE A 370 -1.41 12.04 -6.03
N ALA A 371 -2.22 12.69 -6.86
CA ALA A 371 -1.95 14.06 -7.29
C ALA A 371 -1.98 15.05 -6.11
N ASN A 372 -2.92 14.88 -5.18
CA ASN A 372 -3.02 15.71 -3.98
C ASN A 372 -1.84 15.51 -3.02
N GLU A 373 -1.42 14.27 -2.80
CA GLU A 373 -0.28 13.96 -1.95
C GLU A 373 1.03 14.49 -2.53
N ILE A 374 1.24 14.37 -3.84
CA ILE A 374 2.38 14.99 -4.51
C ILE A 374 2.35 16.52 -4.36
N LYS A 375 1.16 17.14 -4.48
CA LYS A 375 1.02 18.59 -4.31
C LYS A 375 1.37 19.05 -2.89
N LYS A 376 1.04 18.24 -1.88
CA LYS A 376 1.46 18.46 -0.49
C LYS A 376 2.98 18.39 -0.36
N LEU A 377 3.63 17.38 -0.96
CA LEU A 377 5.08 17.25 -0.93
C LEU A 377 5.83 18.40 -1.63
N VAL A 378 5.31 18.91 -2.74
CA VAL A 378 5.92 20.05 -3.47
C VAL A 378 5.89 21.35 -2.65
N ARG A 379 5.04 21.42 -1.63
CA ARG A 379 4.88 22.59 -0.74
C ARG A 379 5.69 22.49 0.56
N LEU A 380 6.29 21.33 0.83
CA LEU A 380 7.31 21.17 1.89
C LEU A 380 8.56 21.96 1.51
#